data_AF-A0A6P1FDL8-F1
#
_entry.id   AF-A0A6P1FDL8-F1
#
_cell.length_a   1.000
_cell.length_b   1.000
_cell.length_c   1.000
_cell.angle_alpha   90.00
_cell.angle_beta   90.00
_cell.angle_gamma   90.00
#
_symmetry.space_group_name_H-M   'P 1'
#
loop_
_entity.id
_entity.type
_entity.pdbx_description
1 polymer ?
#
loop_
_entity_poly.entity_id
_entity_poly.type
_entity_poly.pdbx_seq_one_letter_code
_entity_poly.pdbx_strand_id
1 'polypeptide(L)'
;MAGTGIGKARGARGGDEEIVYRRHANGRGMVAPGSRVAATAYVETGAYVEPGANVGERAWIGAGSWIDRDAMIGHSAFIGANVHVGPEAIVGPGARIGSYSRIGGSAVVATGARVDRDTFVAPGSRFGLDESAREAGSRAA
;
A
#
# COMPACT_ATOMS: atom_id res chain seq x y z
N MET A 1 -0.50 37.24 -10.02
CA MET A 1 0.57 36.54 -10.78
C MET A 1 1.06 35.41 -9.89
N ALA A 2 0.59 34.20 -10.18
CA ALA A 2 0.83 33.00 -9.39
C ALA A 2 2.17 32.34 -9.75
N GLY A 3 2.73 31.57 -8.81
CA GLY A 3 3.69 30.51 -9.14
C GLY A 3 4.91 30.41 -8.22
N THR A 4 4.73 30.23 -6.92
CA THR A 4 5.81 29.79 -6.02
C THR A 4 6.06 28.30 -6.27
N GLY A 5 7.26 27.98 -6.77
CA GLY A 5 7.67 26.62 -7.14
C GLY A 5 7.70 25.67 -5.94
N ILE A 6 7.03 24.52 -6.09
CA ILE A 6 7.09 23.41 -5.15
C ILE A 6 8.42 22.68 -5.36
N GLY A 7 9.22 22.63 -4.28
CA GLY A 7 10.58 22.10 -4.27
C GLY A 7 10.66 20.62 -4.59
N LYS A 8 11.64 20.26 -5.43
CA LYS A 8 12.09 18.88 -5.65
C LYS A 8 12.72 18.34 -4.36
N ALA A 9 12.07 17.38 -3.71
CA ALA A 9 12.71 16.57 -2.68
C ALA A 9 13.66 15.56 -3.38
N ARG A 10 14.97 15.73 -3.18
CA ARG A 10 16.00 14.79 -3.67
C ARG A 10 16.15 13.64 -2.67
N GLY A 11 15.76 12.43 -3.05
CA GLY A 11 16.16 11.17 -2.40
C GLY A 11 17.39 10.58 -3.10
N ALA A 12 18.39 10.12 -2.34
CA ALA A 12 19.73 9.83 -2.83
C ALA A 12 19.92 8.39 -3.38
N ARG A 13 20.55 8.35 -4.56
CA ARG A 13 21.30 7.28 -5.27
C ARG A 13 20.57 6.00 -5.71
N GLY A 14 20.27 5.96 -7.02
CA GLY A 14 20.08 4.74 -7.82
C GLY A 14 19.47 5.03 -9.18
N GLY A 15 20.28 5.50 -10.15
CA GLY A 15 19.90 5.67 -11.57
C GLY A 15 18.95 6.82 -11.87
N ASP A 16 19.42 7.87 -12.56
CA ASP A 16 18.58 8.92 -13.14
C ASP A 16 17.79 8.41 -14.37
N GLU A 17 17.30 7.17 -14.32
CA GLU A 17 16.34 6.67 -15.31
C GLU A 17 14.98 7.22 -14.92
N GLU A 18 14.43 8.07 -15.76
CA GLU A 18 13.07 8.58 -15.62
C GLU A 18 12.11 7.38 -15.54
N ILE A 19 11.51 7.17 -14.36
CA ILE A 19 10.55 6.08 -14.17
C ILE A 19 9.32 6.39 -15.02
N VAL A 20 9.16 5.67 -16.12
CA VAL A 20 7.99 5.80 -17.00
C VAL A 20 6.83 5.00 -16.42
N TYR A 21 5.97 5.66 -15.66
CA TYR A 21 4.75 5.06 -15.14
C TYR A 21 3.75 4.77 -16.25
N ARG A 22 3.05 3.63 -16.14
CA ARG A 22 1.90 3.30 -16.99
C ARG A 22 0.62 3.32 -16.17
N ARG A 23 -0.52 3.54 -16.83
CA ARG A 23 -1.84 3.44 -16.17
C ARG A 23 -2.24 1.98 -16.02
N HIS A 24 -2.70 1.61 -14.84
CA HIS A 24 -3.31 0.31 -14.64
C HIS A 24 -4.63 0.18 -15.42
N ALA A 25 -4.97 -1.03 -15.86
CA ALA A 25 -6.16 -1.28 -16.66
C ALA A 25 -7.45 -0.98 -15.87
N ASN A 26 -7.44 -1.24 -14.56
CA ASN A 26 -8.57 -1.10 -13.67
C ASN A 26 -8.34 0.04 -12.66
N GLY A 27 -9.10 1.14 -12.78
CA GLY A 27 -8.98 2.34 -11.93
C GLY A 27 -8.01 3.43 -12.41
N ARG A 28 -7.14 3.14 -13.41
CA ARG A 28 -6.23 4.09 -14.09
C ARG A 28 -5.13 4.73 -13.22
N GLY A 29 -4.89 4.22 -12.02
CA GLY A 29 -3.74 4.59 -11.18
C GLY A 29 -2.40 4.27 -11.84
N MET A 30 -1.33 4.87 -11.32
CA MET A 30 0.00 4.83 -11.94
C MET A 30 0.81 3.68 -11.36
N VAL A 31 1.35 2.81 -12.22
CA VAL A 31 2.18 1.68 -11.82
C VAL A 31 3.55 1.78 -12.49
N ALA A 32 4.60 1.68 -11.69
CA ALA A 32 5.97 1.77 -12.16
C ALA A 32 6.38 0.48 -12.91
N PRO A 33 7.37 0.57 -13.81
CA PRO A 33 8.05 -0.62 -14.34
C PRO A 33 8.60 -1.49 -13.20
N GLY A 34 8.55 -2.81 -13.37
CA GLY A 34 9.01 -3.76 -12.35
C GLY A 34 8.02 -4.06 -11.22
N SER A 35 6.94 -3.28 -11.07
CA SER A 35 5.83 -3.63 -10.18
C SER A 35 5.00 -4.79 -10.75
N ARG A 36 4.42 -5.62 -9.87
CA ARG A 36 3.50 -6.71 -10.23
C ARG A 36 2.13 -6.43 -9.65
N VAL A 37 1.23 -5.92 -10.49
CA VAL A 37 -0.14 -5.59 -10.10
C VAL A 37 -1.11 -6.51 -10.85
N ALA A 38 -1.90 -7.29 -10.13
CA ALA A 38 -2.90 -8.18 -10.71
C ALA A 38 -3.91 -7.39 -11.55
N ALA A 39 -4.30 -7.92 -12.71
CA ALA A 39 -5.27 -7.25 -13.60
C ALA A 39 -6.65 -7.01 -12.95
N THR A 40 -6.99 -7.82 -11.93
CA THR A 40 -8.23 -7.73 -11.17
C THR A 40 -8.13 -6.82 -9.95
N ALA A 41 -6.93 -6.33 -9.59
CA ALA A 41 -6.80 -5.29 -8.58
C ALA A 41 -7.44 -4.00 -9.10
N TYR A 42 -7.99 -3.19 -8.21
CA TYR A 42 -8.47 -1.85 -8.54
C TYR A 42 -7.47 -0.84 -8.01
N VAL A 43 -6.81 -0.11 -8.89
CA VAL A 43 -5.84 0.93 -8.51
C VAL A 43 -6.39 2.27 -8.98
N GLU A 44 -6.93 3.04 -8.04
CA GLU A 44 -7.64 4.27 -8.33
C GLU A 44 -6.71 5.36 -8.89
N THR A 45 -7.27 6.28 -9.67
CA THR A 45 -6.53 7.42 -10.23
C THR A 45 -5.92 8.26 -9.12
N GLY A 46 -4.65 8.63 -9.31
CA GLY A 46 -3.87 9.36 -8.31
C GLY A 46 -3.16 8.46 -7.30
N ALA A 47 -3.45 7.15 -7.27
CA ALA A 47 -2.62 6.20 -6.55
C ALA A 47 -1.35 5.85 -7.34
N TYR A 48 -0.26 5.59 -6.63
CA TYR A 48 1.05 5.21 -7.16
C TYR A 48 1.50 3.87 -6.60
N VAL A 49 2.03 3.02 -7.48
CA VAL A 49 2.67 1.74 -7.13
C VAL A 49 4.09 1.75 -7.65
N GLU A 50 5.04 1.69 -6.74
CA GLU A 50 6.48 1.82 -7.01
C GLU A 50 7.11 0.51 -7.53
N PRO A 51 8.34 0.57 -8.09
CA PRO A 51 9.05 -0.61 -8.56
C PRO A 51 9.15 -1.71 -7.49
N GLY A 52 9.06 -2.96 -7.93
CA GLY A 52 9.17 -4.14 -7.06
C GLY A 52 7.91 -4.44 -6.22
N ALA A 53 7.01 -3.47 -6.02
CA ALA A 53 5.78 -3.68 -5.26
C ALA A 53 4.88 -4.74 -5.92
N ASN A 54 4.20 -5.54 -5.08
CA ASN A 54 3.28 -6.59 -5.50
C ASN A 54 1.88 -6.32 -4.95
N VAL A 55 0.89 -6.28 -5.85
CA VAL A 55 -0.51 -6.06 -5.50
C VAL A 55 -1.34 -7.25 -5.97
N GLY A 56 -1.89 -7.99 -5.01
CA GLY A 56 -2.66 -9.21 -5.24
C GLY A 56 -4.03 -8.99 -5.87
N GLU A 57 -4.65 -10.09 -6.28
CA GLU A 57 -5.96 -10.09 -6.95
C GLU A 57 -7.05 -9.44 -6.11
N ARG A 58 -7.93 -8.67 -6.77
CA ARG A 58 -9.08 -7.98 -6.15
C ARG A 58 -8.71 -7.04 -5.00
N ALA A 59 -7.44 -6.71 -4.81
CA ALA A 59 -7.04 -5.67 -3.86
C ALA A 59 -7.57 -4.31 -4.35
N TRP A 60 -7.93 -3.44 -3.41
CA TRP A 60 -8.40 -2.08 -3.69
C TRP A 60 -7.37 -1.09 -3.17
N ILE A 61 -6.86 -0.23 -4.06
CA ILE A 61 -5.94 0.86 -3.72
C ILE A 61 -6.66 2.19 -3.98
N GLY A 62 -7.01 2.89 -2.90
CA GLY A 62 -7.75 4.16 -2.98
C GLY A 62 -6.92 5.32 -3.54
N ALA A 63 -7.62 6.34 -4.03
CA ALA A 63 -7.01 7.55 -4.61
C ALA A 63 -5.98 8.20 -3.68
N GLY A 64 -4.89 8.69 -4.28
CA GLY A 64 -3.81 9.39 -3.57
C GLY A 64 -2.92 8.49 -2.71
N SER A 65 -3.19 7.18 -2.67
CA SER A 65 -2.38 6.24 -1.90
C SER A 65 -1.06 5.91 -2.61
N TRP A 66 -0.02 5.70 -1.82
CA TRP A 66 1.32 5.39 -2.29
C TRP A 66 1.73 4.02 -1.77
N ILE A 67 1.93 3.07 -2.67
CA ILE A 67 2.48 1.75 -2.38
C ILE A 67 3.96 1.79 -2.74
N ASP A 68 4.81 1.84 -1.72
CA ASP A 68 6.25 2.07 -1.86
C ASP A 68 6.99 0.81 -2.35
N ARG A 69 8.29 0.96 -2.63
CA ARG A 69 9.10 -0.08 -3.26
C ARG A 69 9.07 -1.38 -2.47
N ASP A 70 8.95 -2.47 -3.22
CA ASP A 70 8.96 -3.84 -2.68
C ASP A 70 7.87 -4.13 -1.64
N ALA A 71 6.89 -3.23 -1.45
CA ALA A 71 5.75 -3.49 -0.58
C ALA A 71 4.85 -4.59 -1.14
N MET A 72 4.27 -5.39 -0.25
CA MET A 72 3.41 -6.53 -0.60
C MET A 72 1.98 -6.29 -0.10
N ILE A 73 1.04 -6.16 -1.03
CA ILE A 73 -0.39 -6.04 -0.75
C ILE A 73 -1.08 -7.36 -1.10
N GLY A 74 -1.61 -8.03 -0.09
CA GLY A 74 -2.29 -9.32 -0.23
C GLY A 74 -3.58 -9.23 -1.05
N HIS A 75 -4.04 -10.39 -1.55
CA HIS A 75 -5.28 -10.46 -2.30
C HIS A 75 -6.47 -9.94 -1.48
N SER A 76 -7.40 -9.25 -2.13
CA SER A 76 -8.62 -8.70 -1.52
C SER A 76 -8.37 -7.73 -0.34
N ALA A 77 -7.13 -7.27 -0.14
CA ALA A 77 -6.85 -6.22 0.82
C ALA A 77 -7.50 -4.90 0.37
N PHE A 78 -7.95 -4.10 1.33
CA PHE A 78 -8.52 -2.79 1.10
C PHE A 78 -7.59 -1.72 1.66
N ILE A 79 -7.07 -0.86 0.79
CA ILE A 79 -6.28 0.31 1.15
C ILE A 79 -7.15 1.53 0.88
N GLY A 80 -7.44 2.30 1.93
CA GLY A 80 -8.20 3.56 1.85
C GLY A 80 -7.50 4.63 1.01
N ALA A 81 -8.08 5.83 0.96
CA ALA A 81 -7.52 6.96 0.24
C ALA A 81 -6.37 7.61 1.02
N ASN A 82 -5.39 8.15 0.31
CA ASN A 82 -4.23 8.85 0.89
C ASN A 82 -3.46 8.03 1.94
N VAL A 83 -3.37 6.72 1.73
CA VAL A 83 -2.57 5.83 2.59
C VAL A 83 -1.16 5.72 2.03
N HIS A 84 -0.15 5.83 2.89
CA HIS A 84 1.23 5.49 2.53
C HIS A 84 1.59 4.13 3.10
N VAL A 85 1.88 3.17 2.23
CA VAL A 85 2.43 1.87 2.61
C VAL A 85 3.92 1.92 2.33
N GLY A 86 4.73 1.94 3.39
CA GLY A 86 6.18 2.09 3.32
C GLY A 86 6.91 0.92 2.66
N PRO A 87 8.20 1.08 2.39
CA PRO A 87 8.98 0.11 1.63
C PRO A 87 9.04 -1.23 2.35
N GLU A 88 8.96 -2.33 1.59
CA GLU A 88 8.97 -3.72 2.11
C GLU A 88 7.84 -4.04 3.14
N ALA A 89 6.88 -3.14 3.34
CA ALA A 89 5.76 -3.42 4.24
C ALA A 89 4.86 -4.51 3.66
N ILE A 90 4.31 -5.35 4.53
CA ILE A 90 3.44 -6.46 4.16
C ILE A 90 2.05 -6.17 4.71
N VAL A 91 1.08 -5.99 3.82
CA VAL A 91 -0.34 -5.93 4.16
C VAL A 91 -0.98 -7.27 3.80
N GLY A 92 -1.40 -8.01 4.82
CA GLY A 92 -1.95 -9.36 4.66
C GLY A 92 -3.23 -9.40 3.82
N PRO A 93 -3.58 -10.58 3.26
CA PRO A 93 -4.81 -10.74 2.50
C PRO A 93 -6.06 -10.33 3.28
N GLY A 94 -7.00 -9.66 2.62
CA GLY A 94 -8.25 -9.21 3.23
C GLY A 94 -8.11 -8.14 4.32
N ALA A 95 -6.90 -7.70 4.66
CA ALA A 95 -6.69 -6.62 5.62
C ALA A 95 -7.32 -5.32 5.12
N ARG A 96 -7.76 -4.46 6.03
CA ARG A 96 -8.41 -3.19 5.72
C ARG A 96 -7.65 -2.05 6.39
N ILE A 97 -7.09 -1.16 5.60
CA ILE A 97 -6.36 0.02 6.05
C ILE A 97 -7.23 1.25 5.83
N GLY A 98 -7.55 1.96 6.91
CA GLY A 98 -8.31 3.20 6.86
C GLY A 98 -7.59 4.31 6.10
N SER A 99 -8.36 5.23 5.53
CA SER A 99 -7.82 6.40 4.82
C SER A 99 -6.92 7.26 5.71
N TYR A 100 -5.96 7.97 5.10
CA TYR A 100 -4.99 8.85 5.75
C TYR A 100 -4.00 8.16 6.70
N SER A 101 -4.03 6.84 6.77
CA SER A 101 -3.12 6.05 7.59
C SER A 101 -1.73 5.91 6.94
N ARG A 102 -0.72 5.60 7.75
CA ARG A 102 0.63 5.30 7.29
C ARG A 102 1.08 3.96 7.85
N ILE A 103 1.52 3.08 6.98
CA ILE A 103 2.12 1.79 7.33
C ILE A 103 3.63 1.94 7.18
N GLY A 104 4.37 1.83 8.28
CA GLY A 104 5.82 1.97 8.27
C GLY A 104 6.52 0.90 7.42
N GLY A 105 7.74 1.21 6.96
CA GLY A 105 8.54 0.25 6.20
C GLY A 105 8.81 -1.04 6.98
N SER A 106 8.82 -2.16 6.27
CA SER A 106 8.94 -3.52 6.80
C SER A 106 7.92 -3.88 7.90
N ALA A 107 6.87 -3.08 8.12
CA ALA A 107 5.80 -3.42 9.03
C ALA A 107 4.92 -4.54 8.44
N VAL A 108 4.32 -5.34 9.31
CA VAL A 108 3.44 -6.44 8.92
C VAL A 108 2.06 -6.23 9.49
N VAL A 109 1.07 -6.05 8.62
CA VAL A 109 -0.36 -6.04 8.98
C VAL A 109 -0.91 -7.43 8.72
N ALA A 110 -1.49 -8.06 9.74
CA ALA A 110 -1.99 -9.43 9.66
C ALA A 110 -3.14 -9.59 8.65
N THR A 111 -3.32 -10.82 8.18
CA THR A 111 -4.47 -11.23 7.36
C THR A 111 -5.79 -10.83 8.04
N GLY A 112 -6.67 -10.14 7.31
CA GLY A 112 -7.98 -9.72 7.82
C GLY A 112 -7.96 -8.61 8.88
N ALA A 113 -6.78 -8.14 9.31
CA ALA A 113 -6.68 -7.09 10.31
C ALA A 113 -7.31 -5.77 9.85
N ARG A 114 -7.74 -4.96 10.81
CA ARG A 114 -8.37 -3.66 10.55
C ARG A 114 -7.52 -2.57 11.21
N VAL A 115 -6.90 -1.75 10.38
CA VAL A 115 -6.23 -0.52 10.80
C VAL A 115 -7.22 0.61 10.62
N ASP A 116 -7.49 1.36 11.68
CA ASP A 116 -8.38 2.50 11.65
C ASP A 116 -7.86 3.61 10.71
N ARG A 117 -8.71 4.60 10.47
CA ARG A 117 -8.33 5.82 9.74
C ARG A 117 -7.31 6.62 10.56
N ASP A 118 -6.55 7.48 9.89
CA ASP A 118 -5.64 8.43 10.56
C ASP A 118 -4.64 7.75 11.51
N THR A 119 -4.31 6.47 11.25
CA THR A 119 -3.50 5.63 12.13
C THR A 119 -2.08 5.49 11.58
N PHE A 120 -1.10 5.42 12.49
CA PHE A 120 0.28 5.12 12.15
C PHE A 120 0.69 3.75 12.69
N VAL A 121 1.03 2.83 11.79
CA VAL A 121 1.65 1.55 12.14
C VAL A 121 3.17 1.73 12.06
N ALA A 122 3.85 1.51 13.18
CA ALA A 122 5.28 1.77 13.28
C ALA A 122 6.10 0.86 12.33
N PRO A 123 7.22 1.34 11.75
CA PRO A 123 8.12 0.53 10.94
C PRO A 123 8.59 -0.73 11.69
N GLY A 124 8.69 -1.85 10.98
CA GLY A 124 9.09 -3.15 11.53
C GLY A 124 8.13 -3.78 12.56
N SER A 125 7.03 -3.09 12.91
CA SER A 125 6.05 -3.61 13.86
C SER A 125 5.14 -4.67 13.22
N ARG A 126 4.44 -5.44 14.06
CA ARG A 126 3.46 -6.43 13.63
C ARG A 126 2.09 -6.07 14.21
N PHE A 127 1.13 -5.75 13.37
CA PHE A 127 -0.22 -5.29 13.74
C PHE A 127 -1.26 -6.40 13.49
N GLY A 128 -2.14 -6.66 14.46
CA GLY A 128 -3.29 -7.58 14.33
C GLY A 128 -2.96 -9.07 14.42
N LEU A 129 -1.75 -9.44 14.83
CA LEU A 129 -1.36 -10.86 15.02
C LEU A 129 -1.90 -11.47 16.33
N ASP A 130 -2.28 -10.65 17.29
CA ASP A 130 -2.81 -11.05 18.60
C ASP A 130 -4.32 -11.33 18.59
N GLU A 131 -5.09 -10.60 17.77
CA GLU A 131 -6.53 -10.83 17.61
C GLU A 131 -6.83 -12.16 16.90
N SER A 132 -6.00 -12.55 15.93
CA SER A 132 -6.15 -13.81 15.18
C SER A 132 -6.01 -15.05 16.08
N ALA A 133 -5.19 -14.96 17.13
CA ALA A 133 -5.04 -16.03 18.13
C ALA A 133 -6.27 -16.16 19.04
N ARG A 134 -7.00 -15.06 19.30
CA ARG A 134 -8.22 -15.08 20.14
C ARG A 134 -9.43 -15.62 19.36
N GLU A 135 -9.57 -15.29 18.09
CA GLU A 135 -10.70 -15.77 17.27
C GLU A 135 -10.60 -17.27 16.93
N ALA A 136 -9.38 -17.81 16.74
CA ALA A 136 -9.17 -19.25 16.55
C ALA A 136 -9.56 -20.07 17.79
N GLY A 137 -9.42 -19.51 19.00
CA GLY A 137 -9.92 -20.13 20.24
C GLY A 137 -11.44 -20.01 20.43
N SER A 138 -12.08 -19.00 19.82
CA SER A 138 -13.52 -18.75 19.97
C SER A 138 -14.40 -19.54 18.99
N ARG A 139 -13.84 -20.13 17.92
CA ARG A 139 -14.59 -21.00 16.98
C ARG A 139 -14.51 -22.49 17.34
N ALA A 140 -13.80 -22.85 18.40
CA ALA A 140 -13.64 -24.22 18.88
C ALA A 140 -14.46 -24.54 20.14
N ALA A 141 -15.44 -23.70 20.50
CA ALA A 141 -16.34 -23.89 21.65
C ALA A 141 -17.79 -24.00 21.19
#